data_AF-A0A9X4AQR7-F1
#
_entry.id   AF-A0A9X4AQR7-F1
#
_cell.length_a   1.000
_cell.length_b   1.000
_cell.length_c   1.000
_cell.angle_alpha   90.00
_cell.angle_beta   90.00
_cell.angle_gamma   90.00
#
_symmetry.space_group_name_H-M   'P 1'
#
loop_
_entity.id
_entity.type
_entity.pdbx_description
1 polymer ?
#
loop_
_entity_poly.entity_id
_entity_poly.type
_entity_poly.pdbx_seq_one_letter_code
_entity_poly.pdbx_strand_id
1 'polypeptide(L)'
;MNLRNFLLRTAISSLTLAVPALVGCGGSEPAEPAEPGQEELLAPPEAGKGVQFKMVTKLDPGTEGEHCMFVKAPAEGLYVNRDEVRFTKGSHHFLLYQTTYEDIPTKKDDGTVVDTSGVFDCSDGATNGWAVEKLIGGSQNGEGEAFLKFPEGVAMKVRPGAVLLMNAHYINATMNVIEPEVRINLYSVPEAEVTTEGDVLFLYNPFIHVAPMGEGRARMRCPVHKDITIVNIQSHMHARGVDYSASLVGQAEPFYTNTEWEKVPVKDFGAGLEVKAGSWFDYHCDYSNGEMRDVYQGPRSTDEMCMLIGSYYPAEAATANCLAEPSVPGQPNYLGAEWVGNGKATCAESFSCVQQAIGSGTGGIEAWMPCVTNSDEAVAKELSDALRCFIRLGPGQNPAEVCKTEFETCLAK
;
A
#
# COMPACT_ATOMS: atom_id res chain seq x y z
N MET A 1 -10.83 3.97 -25.31
CA MET A 1 -12.01 3.57 -24.50
C MET A 1 -11.45 3.25 -23.12
N ASN A 2 -11.77 4.07 -22.10
CA ASN A 2 -11.04 4.11 -20.82
C ASN A 2 -11.26 2.84 -19.99
N LEU A 3 -10.15 2.16 -19.61
CA LEU A 3 -10.13 1.00 -18.69
C LEU A 3 -10.58 1.36 -17.25
N ARG A 4 -10.81 2.65 -16.99
CA ARG A 4 -11.14 3.23 -15.69
C ARG A 4 -12.58 2.96 -15.22
N ASN A 5 -13.49 2.50 -16.09
CA ASN A 5 -14.94 2.46 -15.82
C ASN A 5 -15.61 1.08 -15.97
N PHE A 6 -14.88 -0.04 -15.93
CA PHE A 6 -15.46 -1.38 -16.20
C PHE A 6 -15.76 -2.23 -14.96
N LEU A 7 -16.22 -1.61 -13.87
CA LEU A 7 -16.68 -2.33 -12.68
C LEU A 7 -18.01 -1.76 -12.25
N LEU A 8 -19.14 -2.36 -12.66
CA LEU A 8 -20.46 -2.16 -12.02
C LEU A 8 -21.51 -3.03 -12.71
N ARG A 9 -22.03 -4.04 -12.00
CA ARG A 9 -23.42 -4.52 -12.07
C ARG A 9 -23.61 -5.69 -11.11
N THR A 10 -24.27 -5.43 -9.97
CA THR A 10 -25.64 -5.87 -9.66
C THR A 10 -25.98 -5.54 -8.20
N ALA A 11 -27.03 -4.76 -7.97
CA ALA A 11 -27.68 -4.69 -6.66
C ALA A 11 -29.21 -4.58 -6.86
N ILE A 12 -29.93 -5.42 -6.12
CA ILE A 12 -31.39 -5.55 -6.10
C ILE A 12 -31.94 -4.63 -5.01
N SER A 13 -33.04 -3.92 -5.32
CA SER A 13 -33.75 -3.00 -4.44
C SER A 13 -34.27 -3.65 -3.15
N SER A 14 -34.23 -2.91 -2.05
CA SER A 14 -35.16 -3.11 -0.93
C SER A 14 -35.54 -1.79 -0.26
N LEU A 15 -36.78 -1.80 0.20
CA LEU A 15 -37.72 -0.71 0.44
C LEU A 15 -37.44 0.02 1.76
N THR A 16 -37.54 1.35 1.73
CA THR A 16 -37.65 2.20 2.92
C THR A 16 -39.03 2.11 3.56
N LEU A 17 -39.07 2.07 4.89
CA LEU A 17 -40.22 2.49 5.69
C LEU A 17 -39.73 3.36 6.84
N ALA A 18 -40.46 4.43 7.14
CA ALA A 18 -40.01 5.55 7.94
C ALA A 18 -40.94 5.84 9.14
N VAL A 19 -40.36 6.53 10.14
CA VAL A 19 -40.97 7.45 11.15
C VAL A 19 -41.66 6.76 12.37
N PRO A 20 -41.79 7.37 13.59
CA PRO A 20 -41.33 8.68 14.14
C PRO A 20 -40.55 8.68 15.48
N ALA A 21 -40.11 9.89 15.80
CA ALA A 21 -39.52 10.44 17.02
C ALA A 21 -40.22 10.16 18.37
N LEU A 22 -39.42 10.29 19.44
CA LEU A 22 -39.86 10.67 20.78
C LEU A 22 -38.94 11.76 21.36
N VAL A 23 -39.60 12.77 21.94
CA VAL A 23 -39.06 13.96 22.60
C VAL A 23 -38.61 13.59 24.03
N GLY A 24 -37.51 14.19 24.49
CA GLY A 24 -37.09 14.15 25.90
C GLY A 24 -36.25 15.38 26.26
N CYS A 25 -36.67 16.10 27.30
CA CYS A 25 -36.13 17.40 27.73
C CYS A 25 -34.87 17.29 28.61
N GLY A 26 -33.97 18.27 28.45
CA GLY A 26 -33.40 19.13 29.50
C GLY A 26 -32.79 18.49 30.76
N GLY A 27 -31.46 18.60 30.87
CA GLY A 27 -30.72 18.54 32.13
C GLY A 27 -29.23 18.80 31.89
N SER A 28 -28.68 19.87 32.48
CA SER A 28 -27.24 20.11 32.52
C SER A 28 -26.64 19.34 33.69
N GLU A 29 -25.88 18.28 33.41
CA GLU A 29 -25.16 17.49 34.43
C GLU A 29 -23.66 17.80 34.43
N PRO A 30 -23.00 17.73 35.61
CA PRO A 30 -21.58 18.02 35.76
C PRO A 30 -20.72 16.87 35.23
N ALA A 31 -19.49 17.19 34.83
CA ALA A 31 -18.51 16.22 34.34
C ALA A 31 -18.35 15.02 35.29
N GLU A 32 -18.58 13.80 34.76
CA GLU A 32 -18.31 12.55 35.45
C GLU A 32 -16.79 12.35 35.66
N PRO A 33 -16.36 11.87 36.83
CA PRO A 33 -14.97 11.48 37.03
C PRO A 33 -14.67 10.22 36.22
N ALA A 34 -13.51 10.21 35.56
CA ALA A 34 -13.05 9.11 34.72
C ALA A 34 -13.11 7.75 35.46
N GLU A 35 -13.77 6.78 34.83
CA GLU A 35 -13.76 5.37 35.23
C GLU A 35 -12.31 4.83 35.26
N PRO A 36 -11.90 4.11 36.33
CA PRO A 36 -10.55 3.57 36.43
C PRO A 36 -10.39 2.29 35.62
N GLY A 37 -9.42 2.29 34.68
CA GLY A 37 -8.69 1.07 34.29
C GLY A 37 -8.98 0.44 32.92
N GLN A 38 -8.94 1.21 31.84
CA GLN A 38 -8.35 0.69 30.61
C GLN A 38 -6.91 1.22 30.57
N GLU A 39 -5.91 0.34 30.63
CA GLU A 39 -4.55 0.74 30.29
C GLU A 39 -4.59 1.42 28.92
N GLU A 40 -4.04 2.62 28.84
CA GLU A 40 -4.00 3.36 27.60
C GLU A 40 -3.15 2.59 26.59
N LEU A 41 -3.78 2.06 25.53
CA LEU A 41 -3.16 1.20 24.50
C LEU A 41 -1.81 1.75 24.01
N LEU A 42 -1.73 3.07 23.87
CA LEU A 42 -0.52 3.81 23.56
C LEU A 42 -0.67 5.21 24.12
N ALA A 43 0.22 5.62 25.03
CA ALA A 43 0.24 6.99 25.54
C ALA A 43 0.56 7.97 24.40
N PRO A 44 -0.11 9.15 24.33
CA PRO A 44 0.20 10.15 23.32
C PRO A 44 1.61 10.74 23.51
N PRO A 45 2.22 11.31 22.47
CA PRO A 45 3.44 12.10 22.61
C PRO A 45 3.21 13.26 23.57
N GLU A 46 4.28 13.68 24.28
CA GLU A 46 4.24 14.91 25.06
C GLU A 46 3.82 16.11 24.20
N ALA A 47 3.16 17.10 24.80
CA ALA A 47 2.70 18.28 24.09
C ALA A 47 3.84 18.96 23.31
N GLY A 48 3.65 19.17 22.01
CA GLY A 48 4.66 19.74 21.11
C GLY A 48 5.74 18.77 20.64
N LYS A 49 5.66 17.47 20.99
CA LYS A 49 6.59 16.41 20.54
C LYS A 49 5.97 15.44 19.53
N GLY A 50 4.77 15.72 19.06
CA GLY A 50 4.08 14.92 18.08
C GLY A 50 2.57 15.03 18.16
N VAL A 51 1.89 14.13 17.45
CA VAL A 51 0.44 13.96 17.48
C VAL A 51 0.10 12.47 17.61
N GLN A 52 -1.05 12.17 18.22
CA GLN A 52 -1.62 10.84 18.20
C GLN A 52 -2.93 10.84 17.41
N PHE A 53 -3.12 9.82 16.58
CA PHE A 53 -4.41 9.51 15.97
C PHE A 53 -4.94 8.19 16.50
N LYS A 54 -6.27 8.09 16.60
CA LYS A 54 -6.99 6.94 17.15
C LYS A 54 -8.15 6.59 16.23
N MET A 55 -8.33 5.30 15.97
CA MET A 55 -9.51 4.76 15.30
C MET A 55 -10.04 3.57 16.08
N VAL A 56 -11.35 3.58 16.36
CA VAL A 56 -12.08 2.48 16.99
C VAL A 56 -13.24 2.13 16.08
N THR A 57 -13.48 0.83 15.89
CA THR A 57 -14.57 0.34 15.05
C THR A 57 -15.19 -0.90 15.65
N LYS A 58 -16.29 -1.39 15.08
CA LYS A 58 -16.94 -2.63 15.48
C LYS A 58 -16.87 -3.64 14.35
N LEU A 59 -16.61 -4.89 14.69
CA LEU A 59 -16.55 -5.99 13.74
C LEU A 59 -17.45 -7.11 14.20
N ASP A 60 -18.34 -7.54 13.30
CA ASP A 60 -19.20 -8.68 13.54
C ASP A 60 -18.39 -10.00 13.52
N PRO A 61 -18.93 -11.08 14.11
CA PRO A 61 -18.31 -12.40 14.02
C PRO A 61 -18.06 -12.84 12.58
N GLY A 62 -16.86 -13.37 12.30
CA GLY A 62 -16.50 -13.95 11.00
C GLY A 62 -16.28 -12.93 9.88
N THR A 63 -16.17 -11.64 10.19
CA THR A 63 -15.91 -10.61 9.18
C THR A 63 -14.42 -10.37 8.97
N GLU A 64 -14.07 -10.10 7.73
CA GLU A 64 -12.82 -9.51 7.31
C GLU A 64 -13.13 -8.27 6.48
N GLY A 65 -12.34 -7.21 6.66
CA GLY A 65 -12.48 -6.00 5.86
C GLY A 65 -11.45 -4.94 6.25
N GLU A 66 -11.31 -3.94 5.39
CA GLU A 66 -10.54 -2.74 5.70
C GLU A 66 -11.49 -1.61 6.09
N HIS A 67 -11.22 -0.97 7.22
CA HIS A 67 -11.92 0.25 7.60
C HIS A 67 -10.98 1.45 7.55
N CYS A 68 -11.54 2.57 7.09
CA CYS A 68 -10.84 3.81 6.89
C CYS A 68 -11.43 4.95 7.72
N MET A 69 -10.62 5.94 8.05
CA MET A 69 -11.05 7.18 8.69
C MET A 69 -10.19 8.34 8.23
N PHE A 70 -10.81 9.44 7.84
CA PHE A 70 -10.08 10.68 7.56
C PHE A 70 -9.83 11.46 8.85
N VAL A 71 -8.61 11.98 9.00
CA VAL A 71 -8.21 12.89 10.07
C VAL A 71 -7.42 14.06 9.47
N LYS A 72 -7.18 15.12 10.23
CA LYS A 72 -6.33 16.25 9.80
C LYS A 72 -5.05 16.30 10.62
N ALA A 73 -3.93 16.53 9.96
CA ALA A 73 -2.68 16.87 10.61
C ALA A 73 -2.79 18.25 11.32
N PRO A 74 -1.92 18.55 12.29
CA PRO A 74 -1.84 19.88 12.89
C PRO A 74 -1.66 20.99 11.85
N ALA A 75 -2.18 22.18 12.15
CA ALA A 75 -2.23 23.30 11.21
C ALA A 75 -0.84 23.82 10.82
N GLU A 76 0.17 23.56 11.65
CA GLU A 76 1.58 23.85 11.46
C GLU A 76 2.34 22.78 10.65
N GLY A 77 1.74 21.59 10.47
CA GLY A 77 2.38 20.44 9.85
C GLY A 77 3.27 19.66 10.83
N LEU A 78 3.99 18.67 10.33
CA LEU A 78 4.90 17.86 11.15
C LEU A 78 6.20 17.57 10.41
N TYR A 79 7.27 17.38 11.18
CA TYR A 79 8.54 16.82 10.74
C TYR A 79 8.77 15.52 11.52
N VAL A 80 8.17 14.45 11.00
CA VAL A 80 8.06 13.15 11.67
C VAL A 80 9.39 12.42 11.61
N ASN A 81 10.01 12.17 12.77
CA ASN A 81 11.27 11.43 12.84
C ASN A 81 11.05 9.96 13.27
N ARG A 82 9.94 9.67 13.94
CA ARG A 82 9.59 8.32 14.41
C ARG A 82 8.08 8.13 14.45
N ASP A 83 7.62 6.93 14.14
CA ASP A 83 6.25 6.52 14.45
C ASP A 83 6.21 5.44 15.54
N GLU A 84 5.03 5.27 16.13
CA GLU A 84 4.75 4.14 17.01
C GLU A 84 3.29 3.78 16.88
N VAL A 85 3.02 2.51 16.58
CA VAL A 85 1.66 2.01 16.38
C VAL A 85 1.37 0.93 17.42
N ARG A 86 0.16 0.98 17.97
CA ARG A 86 -0.40 -0.12 18.76
C ARG A 86 -1.82 -0.39 18.29
N PHE A 87 -2.15 -1.66 18.16
CA PHE A 87 -3.51 -2.07 17.87
C PHE A 87 -3.91 -3.31 18.65
N THR A 88 -5.18 -3.36 19.03
CA THR A 88 -5.75 -4.50 19.76
C THR A 88 -6.03 -5.67 18.83
N LYS A 89 -6.41 -6.81 19.42
CA LYS A 89 -6.81 -8.00 18.68
C LYS A 89 -7.94 -7.68 17.69
N GLY A 90 -7.82 -8.23 16.49
CA GLY A 90 -8.75 -8.01 15.39
C GLY A 90 -8.11 -7.21 14.26
N SER A 91 -7.09 -6.40 14.55
CA SER A 91 -6.28 -5.74 13.52
C SER A 91 -5.17 -6.65 13.02
N HIS A 92 -4.92 -6.63 11.71
CA HIS A 92 -3.82 -7.32 11.05
C HIS A 92 -2.67 -6.36 10.73
N HIS A 93 -2.97 -5.21 10.09
CA HIS A 93 -2.02 -4.12 9.91
C HIS A 93 -2.72 -2.76 9.90
N PHE A 94 -1.92 -1.70 10.04
CA PHE A 94 -2.36 -0.31 10.03
C PHE A 94 -1.43 0.55 9.15
N LEU A 95 -2.02 1.43 8.37
CA LEU A 95 -1.33 2.37 7.49
C LEU A 95 -1.93 3.76 7.66
N LEU A 96 -1.08 4.78 7.66
CA LEU A 96 -1.48 6.18 7.67
C LEU A 96 -0.93 6.87 6.43
N TYR A 97 -1.83 7.33 5.56
CA TYR A 97 -1.47 8.00 4.33
C TYR A 97 -1.67 9.51 4.44
N GLN A 98 -0.77 10.30 3.85
CA GLN A 98 -1.08 11.67 3.47
C GLN A 98 -1.82 11.66 2.12
N THR A 99 -2.90 12.43 2.03
CA THR A 99 -3.73 12.51 0.81
C THR A 99 -3.50 13.82 0.05
N THR A 100 -4.00 13.91 -1.17
CA THR A 100 -3.95 15.13 -1.98
C THR A 100 -5.10 16.10 -1.67
N TYR A 101 -6.04 15.73 -0.80
CA TYR A 101 -7.22 16.54 -0.49
C TYR A 101 -6.88 17.70 0.45
N GLU A 102 -7.49 18.87 0.20
CA GLU A 102 -7.43 20.04 1.10
C GLU A 102 -8.44 19.91 2.26
N ASP A 103 -9.58 19.27 1.99
CA ASP A 103 -10.66 19.01 2.95
C ASP A 103 -11.08 17.54 2.90
N ILE A 104 -11.68 17.07 4.00
CA ILE A 104 -12.14 15.67 4.09
C ILE A 104 -13.16 15.43 2.96
N PRO A 105 -12.84 14.53 2.00
CA PRO A 105 -13.70 14.32 0.85
C PRO A 105 -14.94 13.52 1.27
N THR A 106 -16.07 13.74 0.61
CA THR A 106 -17.34 13.02 0.85
C THR A 106 -17.76 12.15 -0.34
N LYS A 107 -16.88 12.06 -1.34
CA LYS A 107 -17.10 11.29 -2.58
C LYS A 107 -15.79 10.72 -3.08
N LYS A 108 -15.87 9.50 -3.63
CA LYS A 108 -14.79 8.89 -4.39
C LYS A 108 -14.59 9.60 -5.73
N ASP A 109 -13.48 9.31 -6.40
CA ASP A 109 -13.13 9.82 -7.73
C ASP A 109 -14.17 9.51 -8.82
N ASP A 110 -14.95 8.45 -8.67
CA ASP A 110 -16.05 8.08 -9.57
C ASP A 110 -17.38 8.82 -9.27
N GLY A 111 -17.39 9.65 -8.23
CA GLY A 111 -18.56 10.40 -7.77
C GLY A 111 -19.43 9.67 -6.75
N THR A 112 -19.11 8.42 -6.38
CA THR A 112 -19.82 7.66 -5.34
C THR A 112 -19.74 8.39 -4.00
N VAL A 113 -20.89 8.67 -3.41
CA VAL A 113 -20.99 9.35 -2.10
C VAL A 113 -20.70 8.36 -0.99
N VAL A 114 -19.85 8.77 -0.04
CA VAL A 114 -19.50 7.99 1.15
C VAL A 114 -19.59 8.92 2.36
N ASP A 115 -20.20 8.45 3.46
CA ASP A 115 -20.16 9.18 4.73
C ASP A 115 -18.78 9.02 5.35
N THR A 116 -17.98 10.09 5.30
CA THR A 116 -16.61 10.15 5.79
C THR A 116 -16.48 10.93 7.10
N SER A 117 -17.61 11.20 7.78
CA SER A 117 -17.62 11.90 9.07
C SER A 117 -17.02 11.08 10.22
N GLY A 118 -16.86 9.77 10.03
CA GLY A 118 -16.23 8.84 10.96
C GLY A 118 -15.56 7.69 10.22
N VAL A 119 -15.57 6.51 10.85
CA VAL A 119 -15.05 5.28 10.25
C VAL A 119 -15.99 4.80 9.14
N PHE A 120 -15.43 4.45 7.98
CA PHE A 120 -16.19 3.94 6.83
C PHE A 120 -15.51 2.70 6.25
N ASP A 121 -16.28 1.89 5.53
CA ASP A 121 -15.76 0.71 4.83
C ASP A 121 -14.88 1.13 3.65
N CYS A 122 -13.70 0.54 3.58
CA CYS A 122 -12.78 0.65 2.45
C CYS A 122 -12.19 -0.71 2.08
N SER A 123 -12.96 -1.79 2.24
CA SER A 123 -12.52 -3.19 2.03
C SER A 123 -12.08 -3.53 0.60
N ASP A 124 -12.32 -2.63 -0.34
CA ASP A 124 -11.79 -2.71 -1.70
C ASP A 124 -10.40 -2.04 -1.85
N GLY A 125 -9.80 -1.60 -0.74
CA GLY A 125 -8.49 -0.96 -0.65
C GLY A 125 -8.56 0.55 -0.40
N ALA A 126 -7.65 1.07 0.43
CA ALA A 126 -7.54 2.50 0.76
C ALA A 126 -7.41 3.43 -0.46
N THR A 127 -6.87 2.95 -1.58
CA THR A 127 -6.70 3.71 -2.82
C THR A 127 -7.81 3.47 -3.84
N ASN A 128 -8.86 2.71 -3.49
CA ASN A 128 -9.98 2.45 -4.38
C ASN A 128 -10.96 3.63 -4.43
N GLY A 129 -10.62 4.60 -5.28
CA GLY A 129 -11.38 5.84 -5.48
C GLY A 129 -10.97 6.98 -4.56
N TRP A 130 -9.86 6.83 -3.82
CA TRP A 130 -9.27 7.87 -3.00
C TRP A 130 -7.82 8.15 -3.41
N ALA A 131 -7.46 9.42 -3.48
CA ALA A 131 -6.12 9.85 -3.87
C ALA A 131 -5.19 9.95 -2.65
N VAL A 132 -4.24 9.03 -2.56
CA VAL A 132 -3.13 9.09 -1.61
C VAL A 132 -1.87 9.62 -2.29
N GLU A 133 -1.02 10.29 -1.52
CA GLU A 133 0.24 10.84 -2.01
C GLU A 133 1.44 10.03 -1.51
N LYS A 134 1.49 9.73 -0.21
CA LYS A 134 2.55 8.92 0.39
C LYS A 134 2.12 8.28 1.71
N LEU A 135 2.79 7.19 2.09
CA LEU A 135 2.68 6.59 3.41
C LEU A 135 3.51 7.40 4.41
N ILE A 136 2.93 7.74 5.56
CA ILE A 136 3.57 8.59 6.60
C ILE A 136 3.68 7.90 7.97
N GLY A 137 3.40 6.61 8.04
CA GLY A 137 3.49 5.80 9.24
C GLY A 137 2.62 4.55 9.12
N GLY A 138 2.92 3.54 9.93
CA GLY A 138 2.17 2.29 9.90
C GLY A 138 2.85 1.17 10.65
N SER A 139 2.17 0.03 10.72
CA SER A 139 2.74 -1.20 11.26
C SER A 139 1.98 -2.41 10.76
N GLN A 140 2.70 -3.51 10.55
CA GLN A 140 2.12 -4.83 10.32
C GLN A 140 2.04 -5.67 11.61
N ASN A 141 2.58 -5.14 12.71
CA ASN A 141 2.72 -5.83 13.98
C ASN A 141 2.06 -5.02 15.09
N GLY A 142 1.19 -5.65 15.89
CA GLY A 142 0.41 -4.95 16.91
C GLY A 142 1.24 -4.27 17.99
N GLU A 143 2.44 -4.78 18.26
CA GLU A 143 3.45 -4.21 19.16
C GLU A 143 4.82 -4.11 18.46
N GLY A 144 4.80 -3.80 17.16
CA GLY A 144 5.99 -3.77 16.32
C GLY A 144 7.00 -2.67 16.65
N GLU A 145 8.23 -2.90 16.19
CA GLU A 145 9.23 -1.85 16.03
C GLU A 145 8.72 -0.73 15.13
N ALA A 146 9.25 0.47 15.33
CA ALA A 146 8.88 1.65 14.55
C ALA A 146 9.22 1.43 13.07
N PHE A 147 8.24 1.75 12.23
CA PHE A 147 8.38 1.70 10.78
C PHE A 147 9.21 2.91 10.31
N LEU A 148 8.89 4.10 10.79
CA LEU A 148 9.73 5.29 10.68
C LEU A 148 10.71 5.34 11.85
N LYS A 149 12.00 5.32 11.55
CA LYS A 149 13.05 5.41 12.57
C LYS A 149 14.23 6.24 12.07
N PHE A 150 13.98 7.50 11.74
CA PHE A 150 15.02 8.35 11.16
C PHE A 150 16.12 8.72 12.17
N PRO A 151 17.39 8.82 11.74
CA PRO A 151 18.47 9.32 12.58
C PRO A 151 18.30 10.81 12.88
N GLU A 152 19.11 11.33 13.80
CA GLU A 152 19.14 12.76 14.13
C GLU A 152 19.33 13.62 12.86
N GLY A 153 18.57 14.71 12.77
CA GLY A 153 18.63 15.63 11.63
C GLY A 153 17.83 15.17 10.40
N VAL A 154 17.20 13.99 10.44
CA VAL A 154 16.35 13.46 9.36
C VAL A 154 14.91 13.37 9.83
N ALA A 155 13.97 13.86 9.01
CA ALA A 155 12.54 13.74 9.29
C ALA A 155 11.72 13.74 8.00
N MET A 156 10.58 13.06 8.01
CA MET A 156 9.60 13.12 6.93
C MET A 156 8.65 14.29 7.15
N LYS A 157 8.46 15.12 6.13
CA LYS A 157 7.51 16.25 6.20
C LYS A 157 6.08 15.79 5.97
N VAL A 158 5.17 16.17 6.87
CA VAL A 158 3.71 16.13 6.69
C VAL A 158 3.22 17.55 6.51
N ARG A 159 2.40 17.78 5.49
CA ARG A 159 1.95 19.14 5.17
C ARG A 159 1.11 19.76 6.30
N PRO A 160 1.21 21.08 6.50
CA PRO A 160 0.28 21.86 7.31
C PRO A 160 -1.18 21.52 7.01
N GLY A 161 -1.93 21.08 8.03
CA GLY A 161 -3.36 20.80 7.92
C GLY A 161 -3.74 19.67 6.95
N ALA A 162 -2.78 18.83 6.54
CA ALA A 162 -3.02 17.78 5.56
C ALA A 162 -4.18 16.86 5.95
N VAL A 163 -5.01 16.50 4.99
CA VAL A 163 -5.97 15.40 5.16
C VAL A 163 -5.20 14.09 5.12
N LEU A 164 -5.34 13.31 6.18
CA LEU A 164 -4.71 12.00 6.34
C LEU A 164 -5.79 10.92 6.29
N LEU A 165 -5.44 9.76 5.73
CA LEU A 165 -6.30 8.59 5.67
C LEU A 165 -5.70 7.48 6.54
N MET A 166 -6.36 7.22 7.67
CA MET A 166 -6.13 6.02 8.48
C MET A 166 -6.76 4.84 7.77
N ASN A 167 -6.02 3.75 7.63
CA ASN A 167 -6.49 2.50 7.05
C ASN A 167 -6.03 1.34 7.93
N ALA A 168 -6.97 0.51 8.36
CA ALA A 168 -6.68 -0.70 9.12
C ALA A 168 -7.37 -1.88 8.48
N HIS A 169 -6.61 -2.95 8.27
CA HIS A 169 -7.15 -4.23 7.86
C HIS A 169 -7.50 -5.03 9.11
N TYR A 170 -8.75 -5.45 9.20
CA TYR A 170 -9.28 -6.18 10.33
C TYR A 170 -9.81 -7.57 9.96
N ILE A 171 -9.61 -8.52 10.88
CA ILE A 171 -10.11 -9.89 10.83
C ILE A 171 -10.72 -10.25 12.19
N ASN A 172 -12.02 -10.55 12.22
CA ASN A 172 -12.69 -11.11 13.39
C ASN A 172 -13.00 -12.60 13.19
N ALA A 173 -12.03 -13.47 13.47
CA ALA A 173 -12.23 -14.91 13.43
C ALA A 173 -13.00 -15.48 14.64
N THR A 174 -13.57 -14.63 15.51
CA THR A 174 -14.28 -15.07 16.71
C THR A 174 -15.79 -15.15 16.50
N MET A 175 -16.50 -15.73 17.47
CA MET A 175 -17.98 -15.79 17.48
C MET A 175 -18.65 -14.57 18.11
N ASN A 176 -17.87 -13.58 18.58
CA ASN A 176 -18.39 -12.40 19.26
C ASN A 176 -18.08 -11.15 18.45
N VAL A 177 -18.93 -10.12 18.60
CA VAL A 177 -18.58 -8.77 18.14
C VAL A 177 -17.35 -8.32 18.91
N ILE A 178 -16.36 -7.78 18.20
CA ILE A 178 -15.18 -7.15 18.80
C ILE A 178 -15.15 -5.67 18.45
N GLU A 179 -14.49 -4.88 19.30
CA GLU A 179 -14.32 -3.44 19.13
C GLU A 179 -12.82 -3.12 19.09
N PRO A 180 -12.14 -3.37 17.97
CA PRO A 180 -10.71 -3.15 17.89
C PRO A 180 -10.39 -1.65 17.87
N GLU A 181 -9.23 -1.34 18.44
CA GLU A 181 -8.68 0.01 18.53
C GLU A 181 -7.29 -0.01 17.90
N VAL A 182 -6.98 1.02 17.13
CA VAL A 182 -5.63 1.34 16.67
C VAL A 182 -5.27 2.76 17.07
N ARG A 183 -4.03 2.93 17.54
CA ARG A 183 -3.40 4.21 17.80
C ARG A 183 -2.08 4.31 17.07
N ILE A 184 -1.81 5.49 16.52
CA ILE A 184 -0.51 5.85 15.96
C ILE A 184 -0.04 7.16 16.58
N ASN A 185 1.18 7.15 17.10
CA ASN A 185 1.93 8.35 17.44
C ASN A 185 2.84 8.70 16.27
N LEU A 186 2.79 9.95 15.82
CA LEU A 186 3.81 10.54 14.97
C LEU A 186 4.65 11.49 15.83
N TYR A 187 5.85 11.06 16.21
CA TYR A 187 6.80 11.91 16.92
C TYR A 187 7.44 12.89 15.95
N SER A 188 7.52 14.15 16.36
CA SER A 188 8.02 15.24 15.52
C SER A 188 9.16 15.99 16.18
N VAL A 189 10.10 16.44 15.36
CA VAL A 189 11.17 17.36 15.76
C VAL A 189 10.87 18.78 15.24
N PRO A 190 11.48 19.83 15.81
CA PRO A 190 11.43 21.18 15.25
C PRO A 190 12.03 21.23 13.84
N GLU A 191 11.43 22.02 12.95
CA GLU A 191 11.93 22.22 11.57
C GLU A 191 13.41 22.66 11.54
N ALA A 192 13.83 23.50 12.49
CA ALA A 192 15.19 24.00 12.58
C ALA A 192 16.24 22.90 12.88
N GLU A 193 15.82 21.74 13.36
CA GLU A 193 16.67 20.58 13.60
C GLU A 193 16.76 19.66 12.36
N VAL A 194 15.88 19.85 11.36
CA VAL A 194 15.86 19.01 10.16
C VAL A 194 16.85 19.52 9.14
N THR A 195 17.81 18.66 8.78
CA THR A 195 18.82 18.93 7.76
C THR A 195 18.57 18.18 6.46
N THR A 196 17.85 17.05 6.53
CA THR A 196 17.53 16.21 5.38
C THR A 196 16.10 15.68 5.51
N GLU A 197 15.33 15.73 4.43
CA GLU A 197 14.00 15.11 4.40
C GLU A 197 14.14 13.60 4.19
N GLY A 198 13.46 12.81 5.01
CA GLY A 198 13.33 11.35 4.87
C GLY A 198 12.01 10.97 4.21
N ASP A 199 11.95 9.76 3.66
CA ASP A 199 10.74 9.19 3.06
C ASP A 199 10.68 7.67 3.28
N VAL A 200 9.68 7.03 2.68
CA VAL A 200 9.43 5.60 2.77
C VAL A 200 9.54 4.96 1.40
N LEU A 201 10.34 3.89 1.31
CA LEU A 201 10.20 2.91 0.24
C LEU A 201 8.87 2.19 0.48
N PHE A 202 7.96 2.24 -0.48
CA PHE A 202 6.67 1.58 -0.44
C PHE A 202 6.47 0.77 -1.73
N LEU A 203 7.41 -0.12 -2.05
CA LEU A 203 7.45 -0.79 -3.37
C LEU A 203 6.47 -1.97 -3.39
N TYR A 204 5.57 -1.99 -4.37
CA TYR A 204 4.52 -3.01 -4.53
C TYR A 204 4.59 -3.67 -5.90
N ASN A 205 4.62 -5.01 -5.94
CA ASN A 205 4.52 -5.74 -7.20
C ASN A 205 3.06 -6.10 -7.50
N PRO A 206 2.43 -5.53 -8.55
CA PRO A 206 1.05 -5.82 -8.91
C PRO A 206 0.88 -7.11 -9.74
N PHE A 207 1.96 -7.82 -10.09
CA PHE A 207 1.88 -9.05 -10.88
C PHE A 207 2.12 -10.27 -10.00
N ILE A 208 1.02 -10.79 -9.46
CA ILE A 208 1.01 -11.99 -8.62
C ILE A 208 -0.02 -12.95 -9.20
N HIS A 209 0.42 -14.17 -9.50
CA HIS A 209 -0.46 -15.27 -9.87
C HIS A 209 0.10 -16.56 -9.27
N VAL A 210 -0.76 -17.28 -8.55
CA VAL A 210 -0.45 -18.59 -8.00
C VAL A 210 -1.55 -19.55 -8.42
N ALA A 211 -1.19 -20.51 -9.27
CA ALA A 211 -2.14 -21.49 -9.81
C ALA A 211 -2.74 -22.39 -8.69
N PRO A 212 -3.90 -23.03 -8.94
CA PRO A 212 -4.44 -24.04 -8.03
C PRO A 212 -3.44 -25.12 -7.69
N MET A 213 -3.35 -25.50 -6.41
CA MET A 213 -2.49 -26.59 -5.94
C MET A 213 -1.03 -26.45 -6.40
N GLY A 214 -0.51 -25.21 -6.46
CA GLY A 214 0.76 -24.89 -7.10
C GLY A 214 1.58 -23.86 -6.36
N GLU A 215 2.74 -23.56 -6.93
CA GLU A 215 3.67 -22.53 -6.45
C GLU A 215 3.64 -21.33 -7.38
N GLY A 216 4.03 -20.16 -6.87
CA GLY A 216 4.10 -18.93 -7.64
C GLY A 216 5.21 -18.02 -7.12
N ARG A 217 5.73 -17.15 -7.98
CA ARG A 217 6.71 -16.13 -7.62
C ARG A 217 6.31 -14.79 -8.22
N ALA A 218 6.35 -13.75 -7.39
CA ALA A 218 6.25 -12.38 -7.84
C ALA A 218 7.62 -11.73 -7.66
N ARG A 219 8.25 -11.24 -8.73
CA ARG A 219 9.55 -10.56 -8.67
C ARG A 219 9.50 -9.22 -9.38
N MET A 220 10.08 -8.20 -8.75
CA MET A 220 10.09 -6.83 -9.27
C MET A 220 11.45 -6.20 -9.06
N ARG A 221 11.92 -5.45 -10.07
CA ARG A 221 13.09 -4.60 -9.96
C ARG A 221 12.72 -3.14 -10.03
N CYS A 222 13.31 -2.33 -9.17
CA CYS A 222 13.02 -0.90 -9.09
C CYS A 222 14.29 -0.06 -9.16
N PRO A 223 14.34 0.97 -10.04
CA PRO A 223 15.51 1.81 -10.18
C PRO A 223 15.67 2.74 -8.98
N VAL A 224 16.93 2.96 -8.59
CA VAL A 224 17.32 3.94 -7.59
C VAL A 224 17.79 5.21 -8.29
N HIS A 225 17.06 6.31 -8.11
CA HIS A 225 17.29 7.54 -8.88
C HIS A 225 18.33 8.49 -8.26
N LYS A 226 18.62 8.32 -6.97
CA LYS A 226 19.59 9.11 -6.20
C LYS A 226 20.32 8.23 -5.20
N ASP A 227 21.51 8.65 -4.78
CA ASP A 227 22.17 8.06 -3.62
C ASP A 227 21.26 8.21 -2.40
N ILE A 228 20.98 7.08 -1.74
CA ILE A 228 20.13 7.01 -0.55
C ILE A 228 20.77 6.16 0.53
N THR A 229 20.31 6.36 1.76
CA THR A 229 20.61 5.54 2.92
C THR A 229 19.30 4.97 3.45
N ILE A 230 19.20 3.64 3.47
CA ILE A 230 18.06 2.93 4.04
C ILE A 230 18.32 2.72 5.53
N VAL A 231 17.37 3.09 6.38
CA VAL A 231 17.49 2.95 7.82
C VAL A 231 17.00 1.59 8.28
N ASN A 232 15.83 1.19 7.79
CA ASN A 232 15.23 -0.09 8.10
C ASN A 232 14.44 -0.62 6.90
N ILE A 233 14.13 -1.92 6.92
CA ILE A 233 13.29 -2.52 5.90
C ILE A 233 12.52 -3.74 6.42
N GLN A 234 11.40 -4.03 5.78
CA GLN A 234 10.55 -5.18 6.02
C GLN A 234 9.87 -5.62 4.71
N SER A 235 9.49 -6.89 4.62
CA SER A 235 8.59 -7.38 3.58
C SER A 235 7.11 -7.12 3.93
N HIS A 236 6.21 -7.33 2.98
CA HIS A 236 4.81 -7.65 3.27
C HIS A 236 4.34 -8.73 2.28
N MET A 237 3.73 -9.78 2.83
CA MET A 237 3.13 -10.93 2.13
C MET A 237 1.88 -11.37 2.90
N HIS A 238 0.94 -12.07 2.24
CA HIS A 238 -0.15 -12.73 2.95
C HIS A 238 0.20 -14.20 3.22
N ALA A 239 -0.77 -14.96 3.72
CA ALA A 239 -0.57 -16.26 4.37
C ALA A 239 0.02 -17.36 3.49
N ARG A 240 0.08 -17.19 2.16
CA ARG A 240 0.72 -18.17 1.26
C ARG A 240 2.17 -17.84 1.00
N GLY A 241 2.66 -16.68 1.45
CA GLY A 241 4.07 -16.32 1.38
C GLY A 241 4.92 -17.33 2.15
N VAL A 242 5.85 -17.97 1.45
CA VAL A 242 6.74 -19.00 2.03
C VAL A 242 8.21 -18.59 1.99
N ASP A 243 8.58 -17.63 1.13
CA ASP A 243 9.93 -17.08 1.06
C ASP A 243 9.93 -15.65 0.51
N TYR A 244 10.91 -14.87 0.94
CA TYR A 244 11.12 -13.48 0.53
C TYR A 244 12.60 -13.18 0.48
N SER A 245 13.00 -12.45 -0.55
CA SER A 245 14.36 -11.92 -0.68
C SER A 245 14.36 -10.54 -1.30
N ALA A 246 15.20 -9.64 -0.78
CA ALA A 246 15.51 -8.36 -1.38
C ALA A 246 17.02 -8.14 -1.46
N SER A 247 17.47 -7.79 -2.67
CA SER A 247 18.88 -7.58 -3.01
C SER A 247 19.04 -6.35 -3.91
N LEU A 248 20.28 -6.01 -4.22
CA LEU A 248 20.61 -5.09 -5.31
C LEU A 248 21.04 -5.90 -6.53
N VAL A 249 20.56 -5.56 -7.73
CA VAL A 249 20.92 -6.27 -8.97
C VAL A 249 22.44 -6.36 -9.09
N GLY A 250 22.93 -7.58 -9.35
CA GLY A 250 24.36 -7.87 -9.47
C GLY A 250 25.07 -8.17 -8.15
N GLN A 251 24.39 -8.09 -7.00
CA GLN A 251 24.91 -8.56 -5.73
C GLN A 251 24.44 -9.99 -5.44
N ALA A 252 25.33 -10.82 -4.92
CA ALA A 252 25.04 -12.23 -4.63
C ALA A 252 24.23 -12.41 -3.34
N GLU A 253 24.51 -11.61 -2.31
CA GLU A 253 23.87 -11.73 -1.01
C GLU A 253 22.69 -10.74 -0.88
N PRO A 254 21.51 -11.21 -0.48
CA PRO A 254 20.38 -10.33 -0.19
C PRO A 254 20.66 -9.49 1.06
N PHE A 255 20.23 -8.23 1.04
CA PHE A 255 20.29 -7.39 2.24
C PHE A 255 19.12 -7.67 3.19
N TYR A 256 18.08 -8.36 2.75
CA TYR A 256 16.94 -8.76 3.58
C TYR A 256 16.31 -10.04 3.06
N THR A 257 16.00 -10.97 3.96
CA THR A 257 15.23 -12.19 3.69
C THR A 257 14.23 -12.42 4.81
N ASN A 258 13.13 -13.08 4.50
CA ASN A 258 12.08 -13.38 5.47
C ASN A 258 11.18 -14.52 4.97
N THR A 259 10.63 -15.30 5.89
CA THR A 259 9.63 -16.35 5.59
C THR A 259 8.33 -16.15 6.36
N GLU A 260 8.25 -15.11 7.21
CA GLU A 260 7.11 -14.84 8.07
C GLU A 260 6.15 -13.84 7.41
N TRP A 261 4.86 -14.17 7.34
CA TRP A 261 3.82 -13.24 6.88
C TRP A 261 3.13 -12.50 8.04
N GLU A 262 3.13 -13.08 9.24
CA GLU A 262 2.75 -12.40 10.50
C GLU A 262 4.00 -12.09 11.33
N LYS A 263 3.91 -11.10 12.22
CA LYS A 263 5.05 -10.73 13.10
C LYS A 263 6.31 -10.43 12.29
N VAL A 264 6.12 -9.79 11.14
CA VAL A 264 7.17 -9.58 10.13
C VAL A 264 8.36 -8.86 10.76
N PRO A 265 9.59 -9.41 10.62
CA PRO A 265 10.77 -8.79 11.21
C PRO A 265 11.12 -7.49 10.47
N VAL A 266 11.30 -6.42 11.25
CA VAL A 266 11.88 -5.16 10.76
C VAL A 266 13.39 -5.25 10.91
N LYS A 267 14.12 -5.23 9.80
CA LYS A 267 15.58 -5.20 9.82
C LYS A 267 16.06 -3.76 9.95
N ASP A 268 16.68 -3.45 11.08
CA ASP A 268 17.40 -2.20 11.31
C ASP A 268 18.85 -2.30 10.80
N PHE A 269 19.30 -1.34 10.00
CA PHE A 269 20.67 -1.28 9.47
C PHE A 269 21.62 -0.44 10.35
N GLY A 270 21.16 0.09 11.48
CA GLY A 270 21.97 0.87 12.42
C GLY A 270 22.45 2.19 11.79
N ALA A 271 23.70 2.23 11.34
CA ALA A 271 24.26 3.39 10.63
C ALA A 271 23.63 3.61 9.24
N GLY A 272 22.87 2.64 8.74
CA GLY A 272 22.17 2.68 7.47
C GLY A 272 22.85 1.90 6.37
N LEU A 273 22.06 1.45 5.39
CA LEU A 273 22.52 0.79 4.17
C LEU A 273 22.59 1.82 3.03
N GLU A 274 23.81 2.15 2.60
CA GLU A 274 24.01 3.01 1.43
C GLU A 274 23.65 2.29 0.13
N VAL A 275 22.85 2.95 -0.72
CA VAL A 275 22.50 2.48 -2.06
C VAL A 275 22.77 3.61 -3.05
N LYS A 276 23.53 3.32 -4.10
CA LYS A 276 23.95 4.33 -5.08
C LYS A 276 22.93 4.52 -6.20
N ALA A 277 22.81 5.74 -6.70
CA ALA A 277 22.03 6.06 -7.89
C ALA A 277 22.44 5.16 -9.07
N GLY A 278 21.46 4.74 -9.88
CA GLY A 278 21.65 3.80 -10.98
C GLY A 278 21.69 2.33 -10.58
N SER A 279 21.72 2.02 -9.27
CA SER A 279 21.45 0.66 -8.77
C SER A 279 19.96 0.31 -8.96
N TRP A 280 19.65 -0.97 -8.83
CA TRP A 280 18.28 -1.47 -8.86
C TRP A 280 18.04 -2.35 -7.65
N PHE A 281 16.95 -2.08 -6.92
CA PHE A 281 16.40 -3.08 -6.01
C PHE A 281 15.89 -4.25 -6.83
N ASP A 282 16.08 -5.46 -6.33
CA ASP A 282 15.52 -6.70 -6.89
C ASP A 282 14.96 -7.51 -5.73
N TYR A 283 13.65 -7.64 -5.69
CA TYR A 283 12.98 -8.40 -4.63
C TYR A 283 11.94 -9.36 -5.20
N HIS A 284 11.74 -10.46 -4.48
CA HIS A 284 10.70 -11.43 -4.81
C HIS A 284 10.01 -11.97 -3.57
N CYS A 285 8.80 -12.46 -3.80
CA CYS A 285 7.99 -13.22 -2.86
C CYS A 285 7.61 -14.54 -3.52
N ASP A 286 7.76 -15.64 -2.78
CA ASP A 286 7.38 -16.97 -3.21
C ASP A 286 6.16 -17.44 -2.45
N TYR A 287 5.27 -18.14 -3.15
CA TYR A 287 3.98 -18.55 -2.62
C TYR A 287 3.73 -20.02 -2.82
N SER A 288 2.98 -20.62 -1.89
CA SER A 288 2.42 -21.96 -2.00
C SER A 288 0.90 -21.93 -1.85
N ASN A 289 0.18 -22.25 -2.92
CA ASN A 289 -1.28 -22.29 -2.94
C ASN A 289 -1.81 -23.73 -2.78
N GLY A 290 -2.40 -24.03 -1.63
CA GLY A 290 -3.06 -25.30 -1.36
C GLY A 290 -4.54 -25.37 -1.76
N GLU A 291 -5.06 -24.35 -2.47
CA GLU A 291 -6.47 -24.27 -2.86
C GLU A 291 -6.70 -24.70 -4.31
N MET A 292 -7.96 -25.01 -4.63
CA MET A 292 -8.40 -25.42 -5.98
C MET A 292 -8.72 -24.24 -6.91
N ARG A 293 -8.39 -23.00 -6.50
CA ARG A 293 -8.59 -21.77 -7.27
C ARG A 293 -7.28 -21.04 -7.48
N ASP A 294 -7.26 -20.18 -8.50
CA ASP A 294 -6.19 -19.20 -8.65
C ASP A 294 -6.20 -18.18 -7.49
N VAL A 295 -5.01 -17.70 -7.17
CA VAL A 295 -4.78 -16.60 -6.23
C VAL A 295 -4.03 -15.50 -6.97
N TYR A 296 -4.49 -14.26 -6.79
CA TYR A 296 -3.95 -13.05 -7.41
C TYR A 296 -3.58 -12.03 -6.35
N GLN A 297 -3.03 -10.88 -6.79
CA GLN A 297 -2.81 -9.76 -5.90
C GLN A 297 -4.13 -9.18 -5.36
N GLY A 298 -4.13 -8.66 -4.14
CA GLY A 298 -5.29 -7.95 -3.60
C GLY A 298 -5.17 -7.63 -2.10
N PRO A 299 -6.11 -6.84 -1.56
CA PRO A 299 -6.08 -6.42 -0.15
C PRO A 299 -6.57 -7.47 0.85
N ARG A 300 -7.29 -8.51 0.39
CA ARG A 300 -7.94 -9.48 1.28
C ARG A 300 -7.02 -10.64 1.62
N SER A 301 -7.30 -11.35 2.71
CA SER A 301 -6.61 -12.59 3.11
C SER A 301 -6.77 -13.72 2.07
N THR A 302 -7.77 -13.62 1.19
CA THR A 302 -7.96 -14.54 0.07
C THR A 302 -6.99 -14.28 -1.09
N ASP A 303 -6.34 -13.12 -1.09
CA ASP A 303 -5.45 -12.61 -2.12
C ASP A 303 -4.01 -12.59 -1.57
N GLU A 304 -3.05 -12.11 -2.36
CA GLU A 304 -1.65 -11.97 -1.96
C GLU A 304 -1.09 -10.57 -2.20
N MET A 305 0.04 -10.27 -1.54
CA MET A 305 0.82 -9.05 -1.75
C MET A 305 2.31 -9.35 -1.79
N CYS A 306 3.08 -8.52 -2.51
CA CYS A 306 4.54 -8.58 -2.48
C CYS A 306 5.13 -7.18 -2.38
N MET A 307 5.65 -6.83 -1.20
CA MET A 307 6.17 -5.49 -0.96
C MET A 307 7.57 -5.46 -0.35
N LEU A 308 8.30 -4.41 -0.69
CA LEU A 308 9.51 -3.98 0.03
C LEU A 308 9.23 -2.62 0.65
N ILE A 309 9.24 -2.55 1.98
CA ILE A 309 8.83 -1.37 2.72
C ILE A 309 9.89 -0.95 3.73
N GLY A 310 10.26 0.32 3.80
CA GLY A 310 11.25 0.79 4.77
C GLY A 310 11.53 2.28 4.73
N SER A 311 12.05 2.83 5.82
CA SER A 311 12.42 4.26 5.90
C SER A 311 13.81 4.51 5.28
N TYR A 312 13.95 5.62 4.54
CA TYR A 312 15.20 6.00 3.87
C TYR A 312 15.35 7.51 3.76
N TYR A 313 16.56 7.97 3.44
CA TYR A 313 16.86 9.39 3.17
C TYR A 313 18.04 9.56 2.20
N PRO A 314 18.18 10.69 1.49
CA PRO A 314 17.19 11.77 1.35
C PRO A 314 15.95 11.33 0.55
N ALA A 315 14.81 11.99 0.80
CA ALA A 315 13.55 11.76 0.12
C ALA A 315 13.67 11.90 -1.41
N GLU A 316 13.09 10.95 -2.14
CA GLU A 316 13.04 10.94 -3.60
C GLU A 316 11.83 10.13 -4.07
N ALA A 317 10.74 10.82 -4.41
CA ALA A 317 9.45 10.19 -4.70
C ALA A 317 9.52 9.10 -5.77
N ALA A 318 10.40 9.25 -6.77
CA ALA A 318 10.55 8.23 -7.80
C ALA A 318 11.19 6.94 -7.29
N THR A 319 12.08 7.00 -6.31
CA THR A 319 12.62 5.81 -5.65
C THR A 319 11.59 5.23 -4.67
N ALA A 320 10.93 6.08 -3.86
CA ALA A 320 9.93 5.69 -2.85
C ALA A 320 8.83 4.79 -3.43
N ASN A 321 8.40 5.10 -4.64
CA ASN A 321 7.27 4.46 -5.30
C ASN A 321 7.69 3.90 -6.66
N CYS A 322 8.95 3.49 -6.87
CA CYS A 322 9.37 2.88 -8.14
C CYS A 322 8.79 3.57 -9.40
N LEU A 323 8.83 4.91 -9.46
CA LEU A 323 8.18 5.67 -10.53
C LEU A 323 9.10 5.74 -11.74
N ALA A 324 8.51 5.64 -12.94
CA ALA A 324 9.28 5.84 -14.16
C ALA A 324 9.58 7.33 -14.43
N GLU A 325 8.77 8.25 -13.93
CA GLU A 325 9.00 9.71 -14.06
C GLU A 325 8.62 10.44 -12.75
N PRO A 326 9.59 11.05 -12.04
CA PRO A 326 9.33 11.79 -10.80
C PRO A 326 8.43 13.03 -10.96
N SER A 327 8.32 13.57 -12.18
CA SER A 327 7.69 14.87 -12.46
C SER A 327 6.18 14.82 -12.70
N VAL A 328 5.55 13.65 -12.65
CA VAL A 328 4.10 13.51 -12.90
C VAL A 328 3.41 12.93 -11.66
N PRO A 329 3.01 13.77 -10.69
CA PRO A 329 2.29 13.29 -9.50
C PRO A 329 0.91 12.72 -9.88
N GLY A 330 0.56 11.54 -9.35
CA GLY A 330 -0.78 10.95 -9.46
C GLY A 330 -1.01 9.86 -10.53
N GLN A 331 0.06 9.23 -11.04
CA GLN A 331 -0.03 8.03 -11.90
C GLN A 331 0.36 6.75 -11.13
N PRO A 332 0.01 5.53 -11.60
CA PRO A 332 0.24 4.30 -10.85
C PRO A 332 1.68 4.23 -10.33
N ASN A 333 1.77 4.14 -9.01
CA ASN A 333 2.96 4.37 -8.22
C ASN A 333 3.98 3.23 -8.30
N TYR A 334 4.13 2.53 -9.44
CA TYR A 334 5.11 1.43 -9.64
C TYR A 334 5.53 1.27 -11.10
N LEU A 335 5.22 2.25 -11.96
CA LEU A 335 5.42 2.11 -13.39
C LEU A 335 6.89 2.14 -13.81
N GLY A 336 7.84 2.49 -12.94
CA GLY A 336 9.27 2.40 -13.19
C GLY A 336 9.86 1.01 -13.06
N ALA A 337 9.06 0.04 -12.62
CA ALA A 337 9.51 -1.32 -12.40
C ALA A 337 9.90 -2.06 -13.68
N GLU A 338 10.83 -3.01 -13.55
CA GLU A 338 10.84 -4.21 -14.40
C GLU A 338 10.11 -5.33 -13.63
N TRP A 339 9.02 -5.83 -14.21
CA TRP A 339 8.29 -6.99 -13.69
C TRP A 339 8.91 -8.25 -14.28
N VAL A 340 9.49 -9.07 -13.40
CA VAL A 340 10.31 -10.21 -13.79
C VAL A 340 9.48 -11.48 -13.66
N GLY A 341 9.15 -12.09 -14.80
CA GLY A 341 8.53 -13.41 -14.84
C GLY A 341 9.49 -14.51 -14.38
N ASN A 342 8.90 -15.63 -13.98
CA ASN A 342 9.61 -16.84 -13.55
C ASN A 342 9.31 -18.05 -14.46
N GLY A 343 8.78 -17.79 -15.65
CA GLY A 343 8.45 -18.81 -16.63
C GLY A 343 9.45 -18.88 -17.79
N LYS A 344 8.94 -19.17 -18.98
CA LYS A 344 9.74 -19.40 -20.21
C LYS A 344 9.14 -18.75 -21.45
N ALA A 345 8.01 -18.06 -21.31
CA ALA A 345 7.34 -17.46 -22.44
C ALA A 345 8.19 -16.32 -22.99
N THR A 346 8.30 -16.25 -24.31
CA THR A 346 9.01 -15.15 -24.95
C THR A 346 8.28 -13.83 -24.73
N CYS A 347 8.92 -12.72 -25.11
CA CYS A 347 8.24 -11.43 -25.00
C CYS A 347 7.05 -11.39 -25.97
N ALA A 348 7.22 -11.91 -27.19
CA ALA A 348 6.14 -12.01 -28.16
C ALA A 348 4.94 -12.84 -27.67
N GLU A 349 5.19 -14.00 -27.05
CA GLU A 349 4.13 -14.86 -26.49
C GLU A 349 3.40 -14.16 -25.33
N SER A 350 4.17 -13.59 -24.40
CA SER A 350 3.64 -12.88 -23.23
C SER A 350 2.82 -11.66 -23.64
N PHE A 351 3.35 -10.86 -24.57
CA PHE A 351 2.66 -9.67 -25.06
C PHE A 351 1.41 -10.01 -25.86
N SER A 352 1.43 -11.07 -26.67
CA SER A 352 0.22 -11.56 -27.36
C SER A 352 -0.84 -12.03 -26.37
N CYS A 353 -0.44 -12.73 -25.31
CA CYS A 353 -1.34 -13.14 -24.22
C CYS A 353 -2.01 -11.92 -23.56
N VAL A 354 -1.24 -10.87 -23.26
CA VAL A 354 -1.78 -9.63 -22.68
C VAL A 354 -2.77 -8.95 -23.63
N GLN A 355 -2.43 -8.83 -24.92
CA GLN A 355 -3.32 -8.23 -25.92
C GLN A 355 -4.63 -8.99 -26.05
N GLN A 356 -4.59 -10.32 -26.04
CA GLN A 356 -5.78 -11.17 -26.10
C GLN A 356 -6.65 -11.00 -24.85
N ALA A 357 -6.05 -11.02 -23.66
CA ALA A 357 -6.75 -10.83 -22.39
C ALA A 357 -7.46 -9.47 -22.34
N ILE A 358 -6.76 -8.39 -22.71
CA ILE A 358 -7.34 -7.04 -22.78
C ILE A 358 -8.45 -6.97 -23.84
N GLY A 359 -8.22 -7.56 -25.03
CA GLY A 359 -9.19 -7.59 -26.12
C GLY A 359 -10.47 -8.34 -25.80
N SER A 360 -10.43 -9.30 -24.86
CA SER A 360 -11.61 -10.03 -24.39
C SER A 360 -12.59 -9.14 -23.60
N GLY A 361 -12.10 -8.06 -22.99
CA GLY A 361 -12.88 -7.17 -22.14
C GLY A 361 -13.36 -7.81 -20.82
N THR A 362 -12.78 -8.95 -20.43
CA THR A 362 -13.19 -9.70 -19.22
C THR A 362 -12.00 -9.92 -18.27
N GLY A 363 -12.27 -9.97 -16.96
CA GLY A 363 -11.30 -10.39 -15.93
C GLY A 363 -10.26 -9.34 -15.49
N GLY A 364 -10.38 -8.08 -15.91
CA GLY A 364 -9.56 -6.98 -15.36
C GLY A 364 -8.05 -7.21 -15.50
N ILE A 365 -7.29 -6.83 -14.47
CA ILE A 365 -5.84 -7.04 -14.43
C ILE A 365 -5.45 -8.52 -14.24
N GLU A 366 -6.28 -9.27 -13.50
CA GLU A 366 -6.07 -10.69 -13.22
C GLU A 366 -6.00 -11.53 -14.49
N ALA A 367 -6.78 -11.17 -15.52
CA ALA A 367 -6.80 -11.87 -16.81
C ALA A 367 -5.44 -11.90 -17.53
N TRP A 368 -4.55 -10.96 -17.23
CA TRP A 368 -3.25 -10.86 -17.90
C TRP A 368 -2.05 -10.90 -16.95
N MET A 369 -2.26 -10.99 -15.63
CA MET A 369 -1.17 -11.28 -14.69
C MET A 369 -0.40 -12.57 -15.05
N PRO A 370 -1.06 -13.70 -15.39
CA PRO A 370 -0.36 -14.92 -15.79
C PRO A 370 0.53 -14.72 -17.02
N CYS A 371 0.17 -13.80 -17.92
CA CYS A 371 1.00 -13.51 -19.10
C CYS A 371 2.35 -12.89 -18.70
N VAL A 372 2.38 -12.10 -17.63
CA VAL A 372 3.60 -11.48 -17.10
C VAL A 372 4.37 -12.44 -16.22
N THR A 373 3.71 -13.13 -15.29
CA THR A 373 4.41 -14.04 -14.37
C THR A 373 5.04 -15.23 -15.11
N ASN A 374 4.41 -15.72 -16.20
CA ASN A 374 4.96 -16.82 -16.99
C ASN A 374 6.02 -16.40 -18.04
N SER A 375 6.36 -15.10 -18.14
CA SER A 375 7.40 -14.64 -19.05
C SER A 375 8.78 -15.13 -18.60
N ASP A 376 9.71 -15.27 -19.54
CA ASP A 376 11.11 -15.52 -19.25
C ASP A 376 11.75 -14.28 -18.59
N GLU A 377 12.66 -14.48 -17.64
CA GLU A 377 13.42 -13.39 -17.01
C GLU A 377 14.23 -12.57 -18.03
N ALA A 378 14.75 -13.21 -19.08
CA ALA A 378 15.58 -12.58 -20.10
C ALA A 378 14.83 -11.55 -20.96
N VAL A 379 13.50 -11.53 -20.90
CA VAL A 379 12.63 -10.57 -21.60
C VAL A 379 11.92 -9.60 -20.66
N ALA A 380 12.22 -9.64 -19.36
CA ALA A 380 11.54 -8.83 -18.35
C ALA A 380 11.59 -7.34 -18.70
N LYS A 381 12.73 -6.85 -19.19
CA LYS A 381 12.90 -5.46 -19.61
C LYS A 381 11.97 -5.11 -20.78
N GLU A 382 12.04 -5.85 -21.87
CA GLU A 382 11.27 -5.54 -23.08
C GLU A 382 9.77 -5.65 -22.84
N LEU A 383 9.33 -6.66 -22.09
CA LEU A 383 7.92 -6.83 -21.74
C LEU A 383 7.45 -5.68 -20.85
N SER A 384 8.23 -5.31 -19.83
CA SER A 384 7.89 -4.21 -18.94
C SER A 384 7.85 -2.86 -19.66
N ASP A 385 8.78 -2.61 -20.59
CA ASP A 385 8.79 -1.39 -21.41
C ASP A 385 7.51 -1.29 -22.27
N ALA A 386 7.12 -2.40 -22.93
CA ALA A 386 5.89 -2.47 -23.73
C ALA A 386 4.63 -2.24 -22.87
N LEU A 387 4.52 -2.94 -21.73
CA LEU A 387 3.39 -2.81 -20.81
C LEU A 387 3.29 -1.41 -20.22
N ARG A 388 4.41 -0.86 -19.76
CA ARG A 388 4.48 0.50 -19.21
C ARG A 388 4.02 1.52 -20.23
N CYS A 389 4.48 1.43 -21.48
CA CYS A 389 4.03 2.33 -22.53
C CYS A 389 2.52 2.23 -22.73
N PHE A 390 1.99 0.99 -22.83
CA PHE A 390 0.56 0.75 -23.01
C PHE A 390 -0.30 1.33 -21.86
N ILE A 391 0.10 1.09 -20.60
CA ILE A 391 -0.65 1.52 -19.40
C ILE A 391 -0.70 3.05 -19.28
N ARG A 392 0.34 3.76 -19.75
CA ARG A 392 0.42 5.22 -19.68
C ARG A 392 -0.43 5.95 -20.71
N LEU A 393 -0.99 5.25 -21.70
CA LEU A 393 -1.75 5.89 -22.77
C LEU A 393 -3.06 6.48 -22.26
N GLY A 394 -3.28 7.74 -22.60
CA GLY A 394 -4.52 8.47 -22.37
C GLY A 394 -5.60 8.17 -23.42
N PRO A 395 -6.82 8.68 -23.21
CA PRO A 395 -7.93 8.52 -24.15
C PRO A 395 -7.58 9.02 -25.56
N GLY A 396 -7.91 8.22 -26.57
CA GLY A 396 -7.78 8.61 -27.99
C GLY A 396 -6.41 8.38 -28.60
N GLN A 397 -5.42 7.92 -27.83
CA GLN A 397 -4.12 7.53 -28.37
C GLN A 397 -4.19 6.11 -28.97
N ASN A 398 -3.59 5.93 -30.15
CA ASN A 398 -3.44 4.62 -30.78
C ASN A 398 -2.17 3.92 -30.23
N PRO A 399 -2.29 2.82 -29.46
CA PRO A 399 -1.12 2.16 -28.88
C PRO A 399 -0.11 1.67 -29.92
N ALA A 400 -0.60 1.22 -31.08
CA ALA A 400 0.27 0.72 -32.16
C ALA A 400 1.13 1.81 -32.80
N GLU A 401 0.76 3.08 -32.64
CA GLU A 401 1.55 4.22 -33.12
C GLU A 401 2.47 4.76 -32.03
N VAL A 402 1.95 4.95 -30.82
CA VAL A 402 2.70 5.60 -29.71
C VAL A 402 3.76 4.66 -29.14
N CYS A 403 3.45 3.39 -28.95
CA CYS A 403 4.33 2.39 -28.33
C CYS A 403 5.01 1.49 -29.36
N LYS A 404 5.12 1.96 -30.61
CA LYS A 404 5.59 1.15 -31.73
C LYS A 404 6.97 0.54 -31.46
N THR A 405 7.91 1.35 -30.96
CA THR A 405 9.29 0.92 -30.71
C THR A 405 9.35 -0.16 -29.63
N GLU A 406 8.63 0.05 -28.53
CA GLU A 406 8.58 -0.89 -27.40
C GLU A 406 7.93 -2.21 -27.83
N PHE A 407 6.85 -2.14 -28.62
CA PHE A 407 6.17 -3.32 -29.14
C PHE A 407 7.03 -4.08 -30.15
N GLU A 408 7.67 -3.42 -31.10
CA GLU A 408 8.57 -4.07 -32.06
C GLU A 408 9.77 -4.73 -31.35
N THR A 409 10.32 -4.08 -30.33
CA THR A 409 11.43 -4.62 -29.54
C THR A 409 11.01 -5.87 -28.76
N CYS A 410 9.82 -5.84 -28.13
CA CYS A 410 9.27 -7.02 -27.47
C CYS A 410 8.95 -8.13 -28.47
N LEU A 411 8.25 -7.85 -29.57
CA LEU A 411 7.87 -8.88 -30.55
C LEU A 411 9.07 -9.53 -31.26
N ALA A 412 10.24 -8.91 -31.24
CA ALA A 412 11.48 -9.49 -31.76
C ALA A 412 12.14 -10.52 -30.84
N LYS A 413 11.67 -10.64 -29.59
CA LYS A 413 12.17 -11.57 -28.58
C LYS A 413 11.10 -12.58 -28.20
#